data_AF-A0A349Z966-F1
#
_entry.id   AF-A0A349Z966-F1
#
_cell.length_a   1.000
_cell.length_b   1.000
_cell.length_c   1.000
_cell.angle_alpha   90.00
_cell.angle_beta   90.00
_cell.angle_gamma   90.00
#
_symmetry.space_group_name_H-M   'P 1'
#
loop_
_entity.id
_entity.type
_entity.pdbx_description
1 polymer ?
#
loop_
_entity_poly.entity_id
_entity_poly.type
_entity_poly.pdbx_seq_one_letter_code
_entity_poly.pdbx_strand_id
1 'polypeptide(L)' 'GQAVTCDDFVSAMQSATDIDLTHFSRWYSQSGTPRVEVKRAYDAASDKLTVTLTQQNLATA' A
#
# COMPACT_ATOMS: atom_id res chain seq x y z
N GLY A 1 30.36 0.75 -10.43
CA GLY A 1 29.19 0.47 -9.58
C GLY A 1 28.96 1.65 -8.67
N GLN A 2 27.73 2.13 -8.55
CA GLN A 2 27.37 3.22 -7.62
C GLN A 2 26.72 2.63 -6.37
N ALA A 3 27.05 3.21 -5.21
CA ALA A 3 26.25 3.04 -4.01
C ALA A 3 25.00 3.90 -4.18
N VAL A 4 23.82 3.29 -4.18
CA VAL A 4 22.53 3.96 -4.36
C VAL A 4 21.68 3.82 -3.10
N THR A 5 20.81 4.79 -2.87
CA THR A 5 19.88 4.82 -1.75
C THR A 5 18.55 4.13 -2.10
N CYS A 6 17.73 3.79 -1.10
CA CYS A 6 16.40 3.21 -1.35
C CYS A 6 15.52 4.16 -2.19
N ASP A 7 15.71 5.48 -2.03
CA ASP A 7 14.98 6.51 -2.77
C ASP A 7 15.37 6.53 -4.26
N ASP A 8 16.64 6.26 -4.58
CA ASP A 8 17.11 6.16 -5.97
C ASP A 8 16.44 4.98 -6.71
N PHE A 9 16.18 3.87 -6.01
CA PHE A 9 15.49 2.71 -6.59
C PHE A 9 14.00 2.99 -6.84
N VAL A 10 13.32 3.65 -5.89
CA VAL A 10 11.92 4.05 -6.05
C VAL A 10 11.79 5.05 -7.18
N SER A 11 12.66 6.06 -7.26
CA SER A 11 12.68 7.04 -8.34
C SER A 11 12.95 6.43 -9.72
N ALA A 12 13.83 5.42 -9.80
CA ALA A 12 14.06 4.68 -11.04
C ALA A 12 12.82 3.88 -11.50
N MET A 13 12.06 3.28 -10.59
CA MET A 13 10.81 2.60 -10.96
C MET A 13 9.69 3.58 -11.32
N GLN A 14 9.63 4.73 -10.65
CA GLN A 14 8.65 5.81 -10.89
C GLN A 14 8.91 6.57 -12.20
N SER A 15 10.17 6.62 -12.66
CA SER A 15 10.51 7.19 -13.97
C SER A 15 10.30 6.22 -15.13
N ALA A 16 10.29 4.91 -14.85
CA ALA A 16 10.03 3.85 -15.82
C ALA A 16 8.54 3.50 -15.95
N THR A 17 7.69 3.91 -15.00
CA THR A 17 6.26 3.64 -14.98
C THR A 17 5.50 4.92 -14.64
N ASP A 18 4.39 5.22 -15.31
CA ASP A 18 3.56 6.41 -15.06
C ASP A 18 2.73 6.28 -13.76
N ILE A 19 3.31 5.64 -12.74
CA ILE A 19 2.69 5.25 -11.48
C ILE A 19 3.33 6.07 -10.37
N ASP A 20 2.50 6.76 -9.59
CA ASP A 20 2.96 7.50 -8.42
C ASP A 20 3.29 6.55 -7.25
N LEU A 21 4.58 6.35 -7.00
CA LEU A 21 5.13 5.56 -5.90
C LEU A 21 5.40 6.38 -4.63
N THR A 22 5.05 7.67 -4.56
CA THR A 22 5.27 8.49 -3.35
C THR A 22 4.54 7.94 -2.12
N HIS A 23 3.37 7.31 -2.29
CA HIS A 23 2.67 6.64 -1.18
C HIS A 23 3.31 5.28 -0.84
N PHE A 24 3.91 4.61 -1.82
CA PHE A 24 4.56 3.32 -1.65
C PHE A 24 5.89 3.42 -0.88
N SER A 25 6.60 4.55 -0.97
CA SER A 25 7.84 4.81 -0.22
C SER A 25 7.67 4.66 1.30
N ARG A 26 6.45 4.84 1.83
CA ARG A 26 6.12 4.64 3.25
C ARG A 26 6.48 3.24 3.75
N TRP A 27 6.47 2.22 2.90
CA TRP A 27 6.91 0.85 3.24
C TRP A 27 8.38 0.76 3.64
N TYR A 28 9.24 1.66 3.16
CA TYR A 28 10.64 1.69 3.54
C TYR A 28 10.88 2.37 4.89
N SER A 29 9.97 3.26 5.30
CA SER A 29 10.09 4.01 6.56
C SER A 29 9.30 3.41 7.72
N GLN A 30 8.22 2.67 7.43
CA GLN A 30 7.25 2.26 8.44
C GLN A 30 7.51 0.82 8.89
N SER A 31 8.01 0.68 10.12
CA SER A 31 8.13 -0.61 10.79
C SER A 31 6.77 -1.15 11.27
N GLY A 32 6.71 -2.45 11.53
CA GLY A 32 5.50 -3.13 11.98
C GLY A 32 4.80 -3.92 10.87
N THR A 33 3.88 -4.81 11.26
CA THR A 33 3.09 -5.63 10.34
C THR A 33 1.69 -5.01 10.21
N PRO A 34 1.32 -4.40 9.07
CA PRO A 34 0.00 -3.84 8.88
C PRO A 34 -1.06 -4.95 8.94
N ARG A 35 -2.14 -4.71 9.67
CA ARG A 35 -3.32 -5.58 9.70
C ARG A 35 -4.38 -5.00 8.76
N VAL A 36 -4.83 -5.82 7.82
CA VAL A 36 -5.90 -5.46 6.89
C VAL A 36 -7.18 -6.18 7.29
N GLU A 37 -8.23 -5.42 7.60
CA GLU A 37 -9.59 -5.91 7.82
C GLU A 37 -10.39 -5.82 6.52
N VAL A 38 -11.14 -6.89 6.22
CA VAL A 38 -11.99 -6.98 5.03
C VAL A 38 -13.43 -7.18 5.47
N LYS A 39 -14.31 -6.24 5.11
CA LYS A 39 -15.76 -6.35 5.29
C LYS A 39 -16.42 -6.50 3.94
N ARG A 40 -17.39 -7.41 3.84
CA ARG A 40 -18.13 -7.67 2.61
C ARG A 40 -19.62 -7.60 2.90
N ALA A 41 -20.35 -6.87 2.08
CA ALA A 41 -21.80 -6.78 2.13
C ALA A 41 -22.33 -7.06 0.72
N TYR A 42 -23.14 -8.11 0.59
CA TYR A 42 -23.83 -8.43 -0.65
C TYR A 42 -25.29 -8.04 -0.52
N ASP A 43 -25.76 -7.25 -1.47
CA ASP A 43 -27.17 -6.90 -1.62
C ASP A 43 -27.74 -7.69 -2.79
N ALA A 44 -28.56 -8.69 -2.48
CA ALA A 44 -29.21 -9.55 -3.46
C ALA A 44 -30.31 -8.82 -4.26
N ALA A 45 -30.86 -7.72 -3.73
CA ALA A 45 -31.90 -6.95 -4.43
C ALA A 45 -31.31 -6.06 -5.54
N SER A 46 -30.08 -5.58 -5.35
CA SER A 46 -29.36 -4.77 -6.35
C SER A 46 -28.25 -5.54 -7.08
N ASP A 47 -28.06 -6.83 -6.76
CA ASP A 47 -27.00 -7.72 -7.24
C ASP A 47 -25.59 -7.09 -7.12
N LYS A 48 -25.34 -6.44 -5.99
CA LYS A 48 -24.09 -5.70 -5.73
C LYS A 48 -23.34 -6.28 -4.55
N LEU A 49 -22.06 -6.57 -4.77
CA LEU A 49 -21.11 -6.89 -3.71
C LEU A 49 -20.26 -5.66 -3.40
N THR A 50 -20.40 -5.14 -2.18
CA THR A 50 -19.53 -4.08 -1.66
C THR A 50 -18.44 -4.70 -0.78
N VAL A 51 -17.19 -4.38 -1.07
CA VAL A 51 -16.03 -4.81 -0.28
C VAL A 51 -15.35 -3.57 0.30
N THR A 52 -15.33 -3.48 1.62
CA THR A 52 -14.66 -2.40 2.36
C THR A 52 -13.37 -2.95 2.96
N LEU A 53 -12.25 -2.31 2.62
CA LEU A 53 -10.91 -2.66 3.09
C LEU A 53 -10.42 -1.57 4.05
N THR A 54 -9.99 -1.96 5.24
CA THR A 54 -9.41 -1.04 6.24
C THR A 54 -8.04 -1.57 6.63
N GLN A 55 -6.99 -0.77 6.50
CA GLN A 55 -5.66 -1.13 7.01
C GLN A 55 -5.33 -0.34 8.28
N GLN A 56 -4.67 -0.99 9.24
CA GLN A 56 -4.14 -0.37 10.45
C GLN A 56 -2.76 -0.94 10.72
N ASN A 57 -1.77 -0.08 10.99
CA ASN A 57 -0.47 -0.53 11.49
C ASN A 57 -0.38 -0.16 12.97
N LEU A 58 -0.27 -1.17 13.84
CA LEU A 58 -0.16 -0.96 15.28
C LEU A 58 1.25 -0.44 15.60
N ALA A 59 1.33 0.55 16.49
CA ALA A 59 2.62 1.05 16.96
C ALA A 59 3.44 -0.11 17.54
N THR A 60 4.69 -0.23 17.09
CA THR A 60 5.63 -1.20 17.65
C THR A 60 6.00 -0.73 19.07
N ALA A 61 5.97 -1.64 20.05
CA ALA A 61 6.35 -1.37 21.43
C ALA A 61 7.87 -1.15 21.58
#